data_AF-A0A815AD48-F1
#
_entry.id   AF-A0A815AD48-F1
#
_cell.length_a   1.000
_cell.length_b   1.000
_cell.length_c   1.000
_cell.angle_alpha   90.00
_cell.angle_beta   90.00
_cell.angle_gamma   90.00
#
_symmetry.space_group_name_H-M   'P 1'
#
loop_
_entity.id
_entity.type
_entity.pdbx_description
1 polymer ?
#
loop_
_entity_poly.entity_id
_entity_poly.type
_entity_poly.pdbx_seq_one_letter_code
_entity_poly.pdbx_strand_id
1 'polypeptide(L)'
;MQNSLSPTEKSTNNVLPTNHNTQTIILQNWDPQTPYMTKIKSTTNSQKAYQIYLNERQSYSKSPSFYFDMASYFLSQTRTSSLSQSSLIDTFNSQHTRMTSKIDSTKFNEYEYYGLRILTNVLELELESPQLYRTVGYKLLELGLFDLAESIFRHILRLRSNEPQSFRDLALLLEESNTNTNHLEEISDLFKKVILGEWDNRFSEIELITLHEYNHFIFYFQQQQQQISSSIDNRLIRHLPVDLRIVMVWDTDDTDVDLHVIEPTGEECYYGHKNTTMCGTISRDFTQGYGPEEYLVRKAVKGTYTIRAKYFANHQQSLTGATTIMVYIYKYYGQVNQEKEIVTLRLSSNKEMIDICKIEFNDDDKIKKQSLNNNIHSNVTCDGCDMSPIKGDRYKCLFCLDVDFCQSCKSTSRTRNEPNHSYNHPLLCIKDSNEYPNAVYLHNRSKIRHSNILCNSCFMNPIVGIRYRCSCGINLCEKCEFIGLHDQNHRRMKITKTK
;
A
#
# COMPACT_ATOMS: atom_id res chain seq x y z
N MET A 1 -63.32 -4.53 -13.20
CA MET A 1 -62.41 -4.61 -14.37
C MET A 1 -61.41 -3.48 -14.25
N GLN A 2 -60.13 -3.84 -14.28
CA GLN A 2 -58.97 -3.06 -14.77
C GLN A 2 -58.67 -1.71 -14.08
N ASN A 3 -57.61 -1.63 -13.26
CA ASN A 3 -56.17 -1.59 -13.60
C ASN A 3 -55.67 -0.23 -14.10
N SER A 4 -54.48 0.10 -13.57
CA SER A 4 -53.34 0.75 -14.22
C SER A 4 -53.34 2.27 -14.39
N LEU A 5 -52.20 2.98 -14.32
CA LEU A 5 -50.81 2.72 -13.93
C LEU A 5 -50.18 4.12 -13.86
N SER A 6 -49.35 4.39 -12.85
CA SER A 6 -48.43 5.52 -12.82
C SER A 6 -47.28 5.32 -13.81
N PRO A 7 -46.76 6.37 -14.48
CA PRO A 7 -45.65 6.23 -15.39
C PRO A 7 -44.31 6.23 -14.64
N THR A 8 -43.48 5.28 -15.05
CA THR A 8 -42.12 4.97 -14.67
C THR A 8 -41.12 6.10 -14.98
N GLU A 9 -40.34 6.55 -14.00
CA GLU A 9 -39.04 7.18 -14.24
C GLU A 9 -37.94 6.11 -14.13
N LYS A 10 -37.24 5.92 -15.24
CA LYS A 10 -36.12 4.97 -15.39
C LYS A 10 -34.90 5.53 -14.65
N SER A 11 -34.48 4.88 -13.57
CA SER A 11 -33.14 5.06 -13.01
C SER A 11 -32.14 4.30 -13.89
N THR A 12 -31.31 5.06 -14.61
CA THR A 12 -30.17 4.52 -15.34
C THR A 12 -29.07 4.14 -14.33
N ASN A 13 -28.92 2.84 -14.08
CA ASN A 13 -27.79 2.26 -13.35
C ASN A 13 -26.49 2.52 -14.13
N ASN A 14 -25.69 3.49 -13.67
CA ASN A 14 -24.30 3.61 -14.10
C ASN A 14 -23.44 2.67 -13.24
N VAL A 15 -23.35 1.41 -13.68
CA VAL A 15 -22.32 0.47 -13.24
C VAL A 15 -21.01 0.91 -13.88
N LEU A 16 -20.02 1.28 -13.08
CA LEU A 16 -18.65 1.53 -13.53
C LEU A 16 -18.05 0.20 -14.03
N PRO A 17 -17.61 0.11 -15.30
CA PRO A 17 -17.02 -1.12 -15.82
C PRO A 17 -15.56 -1.26 -15.35
N THR A 18 -15.26 -2.34 -14.63
CA THR A 18 -13.88 -2.78 -14.34
C THR A 18 -13.28 -3.43 -15.58
N ASN A 19 -12.58 -2.64 -16.40
CA ASN A 19 -11.76 -3.16 -17.49
C ASN A 19 -10.41 -3.64 -16.93
N HIS A 20 -10.31 -4.95 -16.66
CA HIS A 20 -9.04 -5.62 -16.43
C HIS A 20 -8.30 -5.76 -17.76
N ASN A 21 -7.23 -5.00 -17.93
CA ASN A 21 -6.19 -5.29 -18.93
C ASN A 21 -4.83 -5.14 -18.22
N THR A 22 -4.41 -6.23 -17.56
CA THR A 22 -3.25 -6.31 -16.66
C THR A 22 -2.11 -7.06 -17.35
N GLN A 23 -1.14 -6.34 -17.92
CA GLN A 23 0.14 -6.92 -18.35
C GLN A 23 1.31 -5.95 -18.08
N THR A 24 1.42 -5.45 -16.84
CA THR A 24 2.49 -4.52 -16.42
C THR A 24 3.34 -5.06 -15.26
N ILE A 25 2.90 -6.15 -14.63
CA ILE A 25 3.60 -6.82 -13.53
C ILE A 25 3.99 -8.21 -14.04
N ILE A 26 5.29 -8.43 -14.23
CA ILE A 26 5.84 -9.70 -14.70
C ILE A 26 6.27 -10.50 -13.48
N LEU A 27 5.46 -11.50 -13.11
CA LEU A 27 5.74 -12.42 -12.02
C LEU A 27 6.73 -13.49 -12.46
N GLN A 28 7.71 -13.80 -11.61
CA GLN A 28 8.50 -15.03 -11.79
C GLN A 28 7.73 -16.21 -11.20
N ASN A 29 7.38 -17.19 -12.03
CA ASN A 29 6.72 -18.40 -11.56
C ASN A 29 7.74 -19.31 -10.87
N TRP A 30 7.54 -19.58 -9.59
CA TRP A 30 8.29 -20.59 -8.84
C TRP A 30 8.08 -21.97 -9.47
N ASP A 31 9.17 -22.63 -9.88
CA ASP A 31 9.12 -23.97 -10.46
C ASP A 31 10.19 -24.93 -9.88
N PRO A 32 9.85 -25.76 -8.89
CA PRO A 32 10.79 -26.67 -8.27
C PRO A 32 11.12 -27.85 -9.18
N GLN A 33 12.42 -28.10 -9.38
CA GLN A 33 12.95 -29.23 -10.17
C GLN A 33 13.08 -30.50 -9.34
N THR A 34 12.02 -30.88 -8.62
CA THR A 34 12.02 -32.06 -7.75
C THR A 34 11.53 -33.32 -8.49
N PRO A 35 11.93 -34.53 -8.06
CA PRO A 35 11.53 -35.78 -8.73
C PRO A 35 10.01 -36.00 -8.79
N TYR A 36 9.27 -35.53 -7.79
CA TYR A 36 7.81 -35.62 -7.78
C TYR A 36 7.15 -34.62 -8.75
N MET A 37 7.76 -33.43 -8.94
CA MET A 37 7.26 -32.44 -9.90
C MET A 37 7.46 -32.88 -11.34
N THR A 38 8.57 -33.54 -11.66
CA THR A 38 8.77 -34.11 -13.01
C THR A 38 7.74 -35.17 -13.35
N LYS A 39 7.31 -35.98 -12.37
CA LYS A 39 6.28 -37.00 -12.55
C LYS A 39 4.91 -36.39 -12.78
N ILE A 40 4.50 -35.41 -11.97
CA ILE A 40 3.16 -34.83 -12.10
C ILE A 40 2.99 -34.00 -13.40
N LYS A 41 4.03 -33.28 -13.83
CA LYS A 41 4.03 -32.52 -15.10
C LYS A 41 3.95 -33.41 -16.35
N SER A 42 4.19 -34.72 -16.23
CA SER A 42 4.07 -35.66 -17.34
C SER A 42 2.61 -35.99 -17.73
N THR A 43 1.63 -35.55 -16.94
CA THR A 43 0.21 -35.83 -17.16
C THR A 43 -0.61 -34.54 -17.22
N THR A 44 -1.53 -34.47 -18.17
CA THR A 44 -2.51 -33.38 -18.32
C THR A 44 -3.89 -33.75 -17.77
N ASN A 45 -4.06 -34.98 -17.24
CA ASN A 45 -5.30 -35.46 -16.65
C ASN A 45 -5.29 -35.27 -15.12
N SER A 46 -6.34 -34.64 -14.58
CA SER A 46 -6.50 -34.26 -13.17
C SER A 46 -6.48 -35.47 -12.23
N GLN A 47 -7.20 -36.54 -12.58
CA GLN A 47 -7.30 -37.73 -11.73
C GLN A 47 -5.98 -38.52 -11.70
N LYS A 48 -5.30 -38.65 -12.84
CA LYS A 48 -3.96 -39.26 -12.91
C LYS A 48 -2.93 -38.43 -12.14
N ALA A 49 -2.98 -37.10 -12.27
CA ALA A 49 -2.13 -36.21 -11.47
C ALA A 49 -2.40 -36.43 -9.97
N TYR A 50 -3.67 -36.58 -9.58
CA TYR A 50 -4.02 -36.79 -8.17
C TYR A 50 -3.54 -38.15 -7.66
N GLN A 51 -3.59 -39.19 -8.50
CA GLN A 51 -3.04 -40.50 -8.15
C GLN A 51 -1.52 -40.45 -7.97
N ILE A 52 -0.80 -39.69 -8.81
CA ILE A 52 0.64 -39.45 -8.63
C ILE A 52 0.89 -38.77 -7.29
N TYR A 53 0.13 -37.73 -6.94
CA TYR A 53 0.21 -37.09 -5.63
C TYR A 53 0.02 -38.10 -4.49
N LEU A 54 -1.01 -38.95 -4.54
CA LEU A 54 -1.26 -39.95 -3.48
C LEU A 54 -0.11 -40.95 -3.32
N ASN A 55 0.52 -41.35 -4.43
CA ASN A 55 1.66 -42.25 -4.40
C ASN A 55 2.90 -41.56 -3.81
N GLU A 56 3.23 -40.34 -4.27
CA GLU A 56 4.39 -39.60 -3.77
C GLU A 56 4.21 -39.15 -2.31
N ARG A 57 2.97 -38.90 -1.86
CA ARG A 57 2.66 -38.54 -0.46
C ARG A 57 3.20 -39.57 0.53
N GLN A 58 3.30 -40.84 0.16
CA GLN A 58 3.87 -41.88 1.04
C GLN A 58 5.33 -41.58 1.40
N SER A 59 6.09 -41.02 0.45
CA SER A 59 7.52 -40.70 0.63
C SER A 59 7.76 -39.30 1.19
N TYR A 60 6.86 -38.35 0.91
CA TYR A 60 7.04 -36.93 1.27
C TYR A 60 6.02 -36.43 2.30
N SER A 61 5.34 -37.33 3.02
CA SER A 61 4.21 -37.01 3.90
C SER A 61 4.49 -35.97 4.98
N LYS A 62 5.76 -35.82 5.40
CA LYS A 62 6.21 -34.88 6.44
C LYS A 62 6.78 -33.57 5.89
N SER A 63 6.85 -33.40 4.58
CA SER A 63 7.43 -32.21 3.96
C SER A 63 6.32 -31.23 3.57
N PRO A 64 6.20 -30.05 4.21
CA PRO A 64 5.22 -29.06 3.79
C PRO A 64 5.45 -28.59 2.35
N SER A 65 6.72 -28.43 1.92
CA SER A 65 7.09 -28.03 0.56
C SER A 65 6.46 -28.93 -0.51
N PHE A 66 6.42 -30.25 -0.27
CA PHE A 66 5.77 -31.20 -1.18
C PHE A 66 4.28 -30.89 -1.40
N TYR A 67 3.53 -30.61 -0.34
CA TYR A 67 2.10 -30.29 -0.46
C TYR A 67 1.90 -28.94 -1.16
N PHE A 68 2.73 -27.93 -0.88
CA PHE A 68 2.65 -26.63 -1.54
C PHE A 68 2.95 -26.71 -3.04
N ASP A 69 4.00 -27.44 -3.43
CA ASP A 69 4.37 -27.63 -4.84
C ASP A 69 3.24 -28.33 -5.60
N MET A 70 2.70 -29.41 -5.02
CA MET A 70 1.59 -30.16 -5.59
C MET A 70 0.34 -29.29 -5.68
N ALA A 71 -0.06 -28.62 -4.60
CA ALA A 71 -1.22 -27.73 -4.61
C ALA A 71 -1.07 -26.62 -5.65
N SER A 72 0.11 -25.99 -5.73
CA SER A 72 0.40 -24.94 -6.70
C SER A 72 0.32 -25.46 -8.14
N TYR A 73 0.80 -26.68 -8.42
CA TYR A 73 0.60 -27.32 -9.72
C TYR A 73 -0.89 -27.41 -10.06
N PHE A 74 -1.69 -28.04 -9.20
CA PHE A 74 -3.13 -28.22 -9.44
C PHE A 74 -3.84 -26.87 -9.65
N LEU A 75 -3.55 -25.88 -8.82
CA LEU A 75 -4.16 -24.54 -8.89
C LEU A 75 -3.66 -23.70 -10.08
N SER A 76 -2.47 -23.99 -10.63
CA SER A 76 -1.97 -23.31 -11.83
C SER A 76 -2.71 -23.76 -13.10
N GLN A 77 -3.16 -25.02 -13.15
CA GLN A 77 -3.86 -25.58 -14.32
C GLN A 77 -5.24 -24.96 -14.55
N THR A 78 -5.80 -24.30 -13.53
CA THR A 78 -7.12 -23.66 -13.61
C THR A 78 -7.04 -22.25 -14.18
N ARG A 79 -5.94 -21.53 -13.94
CA ARG A 79 -5.70 -20.17 -14.46
C ARG A 79 -5.53 -20.14 -15.99
N THR A 80 -5.16 -21.27 -16.61
CA THR A 80 -5.07 -21.42 -18.08
C THR A 80 -6.41 -21.61 -18.79
N SER A 81 -7.49 -21.90 -18.05
CA SER A 81 -8.87 -21.92 -18.56
C SER A 81 -9.60 -20.68 -18.09
N SER A 82 -9.81 -19.72 -19.00
CA SER A 82 -10.54 -18.46 -18.77
C SER A 82 -11.79 -18.62 -17.87
N LEU A 83 -11.84 -17.90 -16.75
CA LEU A 83 -13.07 -17.70 -16.00
C LEU A 83 -13.29 -16.21 -15.74
N SER A 84 -14.29 -15.68 -16.44
CA SER A 84 -15.05 -14.49 -16.07
C SER A 84 -15.68 -14.70 -14.68
N GLN A 85 -15.35 -13.82 -13.73
CA GLN A 85 -15.78 -13.83 -12.32
C GLN A 85 -17.30 -13.62 -12.06
N SER A 86 -18.18 -13.75 -13.06
CA SER A 86 -19.55 -13.19 -12.97
C SER A 86 -20.68 -14.16 -12.64
N SER A 87 -20.45 -15.36 -12.09
CA SER A 87 -21.56 -16.29 -11.79
C SER A 87 -21.58 -16.91 -10.38
N LEU A 88 -20.76 -16.43 -9.45
CA LEU A 88 -20.71 -16.97 -8.07
C LEU A 88 -21.67 -16.28 -7.08
N ILE A 89 -22.32 -15.19 -7.49
CA ILE A 89 -22.94 -14.21 -6.56
C ILE A 89 -24.39 -14.53 -6.17
N ASP A 90 -25.18 -15.26 -6.96
CA ASP A 90 -26.65 -15.26 -6.76
C ASP A 90 -27.26 -16.43 -5.96
N THR A 91 -26.47 -17.32 -5.34
CA THR A 91 -27.09 -18.46 -4.61
C THR A 91 -26.29 -18.93 -3.39
N PHE A 92 -25.68 -18.01 -2.65
CA PHE A 92 -25.09 -18.31 -1.33
C PHE A 92 -25.91 -17.78 -0.15
N ASN A 93 -26.90 -16.90 -0.39
CA ASN A 93 -27.75 -16.31 0.64
C ASN A 93 -28.84 -17.22 1.21
N SER A 94 -28.74 -18.55 1.07
CA SER A 94 -29.68 -19.45 1.74
C SER A 94 -28.95 -20.52 2.56
N GLN A 95 -29.02 -20.31 3.88
CA GLN A 95 -28.93 -21.29 4.97
C GLN A 95 -27.56 -21.45 5.68
N HIS A 96 -27.42 -20.65 6.73
CA HIS A 96 -26.65 -20.97 7.93
C HIS A 96 -26.95 -22.40 8.43
N THR A 97 -25.99 -23.33 8.37
CA THR A 97 -25.77 -24.33 9.43
C THR A 97 -24.49 -25.17 9.25
N ARG A 98 -23.72 -25.27 10.34
CA ARG A 98 -22.75 -26.34 10.72
C ARG A 98 -21.60 -26.65 9.74
N MET A 99 -20.40 -26.23 10.16
CA MET A 99 -19.10 -26.79 9.75
C MET A 99 -19.04 -28.30 10.03
N THR A 100 -19.51 -29.11 9.08
CA THR A 100 -19.08 -30.51 8.79
C THR A 100 -19.96 -31.01 7.65
N SER A 101 -19.74 -30.53 6.43
CA SER A 101 -20.31 -31.16 5.23
C SER A 101 -19.46 -30.82 4.02
N LYS A 102 -19.11 -31.87 3.28
CA LYS A 102 -18.46 -31.93 1.96
C LYS A 102 -18.23 -30.57 1.28
N ILE A 103 -16.96 -30.25 1.00
CA ILE A 103 -16.59 -29.35 -0.10
C ILE A 103 -17.42 -29.78 -1.30
N ASP A 104 -18.36 -28.93 -1.70
CA ASP A 104 -19.37 -29.24 -2.72
C ASP A 104 -18.65 -29.40 -4.07
N SER A 105 -18.50 -30.64 -4.53
CA SER A 105 -17.76 -31.02 -5.73
C SER A 105 -18.40 -30.50 -7.04
N THR A 106 -19.48 -29.74 -6.92
CA THR A 106 -20.24 -29.16 -8.04
C THR A 106 -19.83 -27.73 -8.39
N LYS A 107 -19.07 -27.05 -7.52
CA LYS A 107 -18.70 -25.62 -7.68
C LYS A 107 -17.27 -25.38 -8.18
N PHE A 108 -16.38 -26.34 -8.01
CA PHE A 108 -14.97 -26.23 -8.36
C PHE A 108 -14.63 -27.16 -9.52
N ASN A 109 -13.77 -26.73 -10.43
CA ASN A 109 -13.19 -27.68 -11.38
C ASN A 109 -12.32 -28.71 -10.62
N GLU A 110 -12.12 -29.89 -11.19
CA GLU A 110 -11.43 -30.99 -10.48
C GLU A 110 -10.01 -30.63 -10.04
N TYR A 111 -9.30 -29.83 -10.84
CA TYR A 111 -7.97 -29.35 -10.50
C TYR A 111 -7.99 -28.46 -9.26
N GLU A 112 -8.94 -27.52 -9.18
CA GLU A 112 -9.12 -26.63 -8.04
C GLU A 112 -9.49 -27.41 -6.77
N TYR A 113 -10.43 -28.36 -6.89
CA TYR A 113 -10.82 -29.21 -5.76
C TYR A 113 -9.62 -29.99 -5.21
N TYR A 114 -8.83 -30.64 -6.07
CA TYR A 114 -7.64 -31.36 -5.64
C TYR A 114 -6.57 -30.43 -5.08
N GLY A 115 -6.34 -29.28 -5.70
CA GLY A 115 -5.39 -28.28 -5.24
C GLY A 115 -5.71 -27.79 -3.83
N LEU A 116 -6.96 -27.41 -3.57
CA LEU A 116 -7.40 -26.96 -2.25
C LEU A 116 -7.32 -28.05 -1.20
N ARG A 117 -7.71 -29.28 -1.56
CA ARG A 117 -7.60 -30.43 -0.64
C ARG A 117 -6.14 -30.75 -0.30
N ILE A 118 -5.22 -30.63 -1.24
CA ILE A 118 -3.79 -30.83 -1.00
C ILE A 118 -3.25 -29.71 -0.11
N LEU A 119 -3.63 -28.47 -0.38
CA LEU A 119 -3.22 -27.30 0.40
C LEU A 119 -3.65 -27.41 1.87
N THR A 120 -4.90 -27.81 2.14
CA THR A 120 -5.38 -27.92 3.52
C THR A 120 -4.78 -29.09 4.29
N ASN A 121 -4.28 -30.14 3.62
CA ASN A 121 -3.54 -31.22 4.29
C ASN A 121 -2.26 -30.71 4.97
N VAL A 122 -1.74 -29.54 4.58
CA VAL A 122 -0.61 -28.90 5.28
C VAL A 122 -0.94 -28.66 6.75
N LEU A 123 -2.20 -28.33 7.07
CA LEU A 123 -2.66 -28.09 8.44
C LEU A 123 -2.67 -29.37 9.31
N GLU A 124 -2.63 -30.55 8.68
CA GLU A 124 -2.59 -31.83 9.37
C GLU A 124 -1.15 -32.27 9.71
N LEU A 125 -0.12 -31.58 9.21
CA LEU A 125 1.28 -31.97 9.42
C LEU A 125 1.72 -31.78 10.87
N GLU A 126 1.28 -30.68 11.47
CA GLU A 126 1.54 -30.34 12.87
C GLU A 126 0.31 -29.66 13.45
N LEU A 127 -0.19 -30.20 14.57
CA LEU A 127 -1.37 -29.65 15.24
C LEU A 127 -1.09 -28.23 15.73
N GLU A 128 -1.99 -27.31 15.37
CA GLU A 128 -1.99 -25.91 15.83
C GLU A 128 -0.69 -25.14 15.51
N SER A 129 0.04 -25.52 14.46
CA SER A 129 1.28 -24.83 14.03
C SER A 129 0.98 -23.48 13.35
N PRO A 130 1.21 -22.32 14.00
CA PRO A 130 0.77 -21.03 13.48
C PRO A 130 1.42 -20.68 12.14
N GLN A 131 2.67 -21.12 11.93
CA GLN A 131 3.40 -20.98 10.67
C GLN A 131 2.64 -21.66 9.51
N LEU A 132 2.22 -22.91 9.69
CA LEU A 132 1.50 -23.67 8.67
C LEU A 132 0.12 -23.06 8.38
N TYR A 133 -0.59 -22.62 9.43
CA TYR A 133 -1.84 -21.90 9.27
C TYR A 133 -1.64 -20.59 8.48
N ARG A 134 -0.63 -19.77 8.81
CA ARG A 134 -0.31 -18.54 8.05
C ARG A 134 -0.02 -18.83 6.60
N THR A 135 0.82 -19.83 6.33
CA THR A 135 1.18 -20.19 4.96
C THR A 135 -0.05 -20.57 4.13
N VAL A 136 -0.94 -21.38 4.70
CA VAL A 136 -2.21 -21.75 4.04
C VAL A 136 -3.12 -20.53 3.89
N GLY A 137 -3.21 -19.68 4.92
CA GLY A 137 -3.99 -18.43 4.90
C GLY A 137 -3.53 -17.47 3.80
N TYR A 138 -2.23 -17.21 3.68
CA TYR A 138 -1.63 -16.39 2.62
C TYR A 138 -1.93 -16.96 1.25
N LYS A 139 -1.83 -18.29 1.08
CA LYS A 139 -2.14 -18.90 -0.21
C LYS A 139 -3.62 -18.79 -0.57
N LEU A 140 -4.53 -18.97 0.40
CA LEU A 140 -5.97 -18.79 0.18
C LEU A 140 -6.32 -17.33 -0.15
N LEU A 141 -5.67 -16.36 0.51
CA LEU A 141 -5.81 -14.94 0.22
C LEU A 141 -5.34 -14.60 -1.20
N GLU A 142 -4.16 -15.09 -1.62
CA GLU A 142 -3.65 -14.93 -2.99
C GLU A 142 -4.64 -15.47 -4.04
N LEU A 143 -5.32 -16.58 -3.74
CA LEU A 143 -6.29 -17.20 -4.62
C LEU A 143 -7.67 -16.51 -4.61
N GLY A 144 -7.88 -15.50 -3.75
CA GLY A 144 -9.17 -14.83 -3.59
C GLY A 144 -10.24 -15.69 -2.89
N LEU A 145 -9.85 -16.75 -2.19
CA LEU A 145 -10.77 -17.65 -1.47
C LEU A 145 -11.03 -17.13 -0.06
N PHE A 146 -11.68 -15.96 0.01
CA PHE A 146 -11.77 -15.16 1.22
C PHE A 146 -12.46 -15.85 2.39
N ASP A 147 -13.55 -16.60 2.17
CA ASP A 147 -14.28 -17.30 3.25
C ASP A 147 -13.39 -18.34 3.97
N LEU A 148 -12.59 -19.09 3.19
CA LEU A 148 -11.66 -20.08 3.74
C LEU A 148 -10.50 -19.38 4.44
N ALA A 149 -9.95 -18.33 3.82
CA ALA A 149 -8.91 -17.52 4.42
C ALA A 149 -9.37 -16.95 5.77
N GLU A 150 -10.61 -16.45 5.87
CA GLU A 150 -11.16 -15.87 7.10
C GLU A 150 -11.19 -16.88 8.23
N SER A 151 -11.65 -18.11 7.95
CA SER A 151 -11.65 -19.18 8.94
C SER A 151 -10.24 -19.46 9.49
N ILE A 152 -9.23 -19.45 8.61
CA ILE A 152 -7.83 -19.65 8.95
C ILE A 152 -7.28 -18.46 9.77
N PHE A 153 -7.46 -17.22 9.33
CA PHE A 153 -6.95 -16.04 10.04
C PHE A 153 -7.62 -15.82 11.39
N ARG A 154 -8.92 -16.10 11.51
CA ARG A 154 -9.61 -16.11 12.82
C ARG A 154 -9.07 -17.20 13.75
N HIS A 155 -8.61 -18.33 13.21
CA HIS A 155 -7.95 -19.36 14.01
C HIS A 155 -6.56 -18.91 14.45
N ILE A 156 -5.75 -18.36 13.54
CA ILE A 156 -4.42 -17.78 13.85
C ILE A 156 -4.53 -16.73 14.95
N LEU A 157 -5.51 -15.82 14.85
CA LEU A 157 -5.75 -14.79 15.86
C LEU A 157 -6.05 -15.37 17.25
N ARG A 158 -6.76 -16.50 17.33
CA ARG A 158 -7.01 -17.19 18.60
C ARG A 158 -5.74 -17.83 19.17
N LEU A 159 -4.91 -18.43 18.31
CA LEU A 159 -3.66 -19.05 18.70
C LEU A 159 -2.59 -18.03 19.10
N ARG A 160 -2.56 -16.88 18.42
CA ARG A 160 -1.51 -15.85 18.51
C ARG A 160 -2.10 -14.45 18.67
N SER A 161 -2.92 -14.29 19.71
CA SER A 161 -3.54 -13.01 20.11
C SER A 161 -2.58 -12.01 20.74
N ASN A 162 -1.35 -12.45 21.04
CA ASN A 162 -0.24 -11.63 21.51
C ASN A 162 0.62 -11.05 20.37
N GLU A 163 0.36 -11.43 19.12
CA GLU A 163 1.13 -10.99 17.94
C GLU A 163 0.31 -9.96 17.13
N PRO A 164 0.85 -8.76 16.86
CA PRO A 164 0.12 -7.72 16.12
C PRO A 164 -0.23 -8.15 14.70
N GLN A 165 0.62 -8.95 14.06
CA GLN A 165 0.43 -9.45 12.71
C GLN A 165 -0.88 -10.24 12.56
N SER A 166 -1.29 -11.02 13.58
CA SER A 166 -2.53 -11.80 13.52
C SER A 166 -3.78 -10.92 13.38
N PHE A 167 -3.76 -9.71 13.97
CA PHE A 167 -4.84 -8.74 13.84
C PHE A 167 -4.77 -8.03 12.49
N ARG A 168 -3.57 -7.61 12.07
CA ARG A 168 -3.33 -6.94 10.79
C ARG A 168 -3.75 -7.81 9.61
N ASP A 169 -3.35 -9.09 9.61
CA ASP A 169 -3.66 -10.03 8.51
C ASP A 169 -5.18 -10.24 8.37
N LEU A 170 -5.90 -10.37 9.49
CA LEU A 170 -7.36 -10.47 9.46
C LEU A 170 -8.01 -9.16 8.99
N ALA A 171 -7.50 -7.99 9.41
CA ALA A 171 -8.01 -6.70 8.98
C ALA A 171 -7.86 -6.51 7.45
N LEU A 172 -6.68 -6.83 6.91
CA LEU A 172 -6.41 -6.75 5.47
C LEU A 172 -7.23 -7.75 4.66
N LEU A 173 -7.43 -8.97 5.18
CA LEU A 173 -8.33 -9.93 4.54
C LEU A 173 -9.76 -9.40 4.49
N LEU A 174 -10.28 -8.92 5.62
CA LEU A 174 -11.66 -8.43 5.70
C LEU A 174 -11.86 -7.16 4.86
N GLU A 175 -10.82 -6.32 4.71
CA GLU A 175 -10.81 -5.21 3.74
C GLU A 175 -10.88 -5.74 2.30
N GLU A 176 -10.14 -6.80 1.97
CA GLU A 176 -10.09 -7.39 0.62
C GLU A 176 -11.37 -8.14 0.25
N SER A 177 -11.96 -8.88 1.19
CA SER A 177 -13.18 -9.68 0.98
C SER A 177 -14.43 -8.81 0.85
N ASN A 178 -14.32 -7.52 1.17
CA ASN A 178 -15.44 -6.66 1.46
C ASN A 178 -16.23 -6.27 0.20
N THR A 179 -17.24 -7.08 -0.10
CA THR A 179 -18.37 -6.71 -0.98
C THR A 179 -19.55 -6.13 -0.18
N ASN A 180 -19.57 -6.27 1.16
CA ASN A 180 -20.69 -5.90 2.02
C ASN A 180 -20.24 -5.12 3.27
N THR A 181 -20.94 -4.03 3.59
CA THR A 181 -20.64 -3.05 4.66
C THR A 181 -20.60 -3.56 6.11
N ASN A 182 -20.72 -4.87 6.35
CA ASN A 182 -20.96 -5.42 7.69
C ASN A 182 -19.70 -5.54 8.57
N HIS A 183 -18.49 -5.52 8.00
CA HIS A 183 -17.25 -5.71 8.75
C HIS A 183 -16.48 -4.43 9.09
N LEU A 184 -17.02 -3.24 8.78
CA LEU A 184 -16.27 -1.98 8.90
C LEU A 184 -15.82 -1.68 10.33
N GLU A 185 -16.69 -1.91 11.31
CA GLU A 185 -16.36 -1.71 12.73
C GLU A 185 -15.28 -2.70 13.16
N GLU A 186 -15.40 -3.97 12.78
CA GLU A 186 -14.43 -5.02 13.07
C GLU A 186 -13.05 -4.70 12.48
N ILE A 187 -12.99 -4.33 11.20
CA ILE A 187 -11.74 -3.94 10.53
C ILE A 187 -11.09 -2.76 11.25
N SER A 188 -11.89 -1.75 11.60
CA SER A 188 -11.43 -0.56 12.32
C SER A 188 -10.84 -0.92 13.68
N ASP A 189 -11.48 -1.83 14.42
CA ASP A 189 -11.03 -2.25 15.74
C ASP A 189 -9.78 -3.12 15.68
N LEU A 190 -9.64 -3.99 14.67
CA LEU A 190 -8.43 -4.78 14.43
C LEU A 190 -7.23 -3.86 14.12
N PHE A 191 -7.39 -2.88 13.22
CA PHE A 191 -6.32 -1.92 12.94
C PHE A 191 -5.95 -1.08 14.17
N LYS A 192 -6.94 -0.56 14.91
CA LYS A 192 -6.70 0.19 16.15
C LYS A 192 -5.98 -0.65 17.19
N LYS A 193 -6.31 -1.94 17.31
CA LYS A 193 -5.66 -2.84 18.25
C LYS A 193 -4.16 -2.93 17.99
N VAL A 194 -3.75 -3.01 16.72
CA VAL A 194 -2.33 -3.00 16.33
C VAL A 194 -1.68 -1.65 16.58
N ILE A 195 -2.32 -0.54 16.17
CA ILE A 195 -1.74 0.81 16.27
C ILE A 195 -1.58 1.28 17.73
N LEU A 196 -2.54 0.97 18.59
CA LEU A 196 -2.60 1.44 19.98
C LEU A 196 -2.14 0.38 20.99
N GLY A 197 -1.86 -0.83 20.53
CA GLY A 197 -1.44 -1.94 21.38
C GLY A 197 -0.01 -1.78 21.88
N GLU A 198 0.26 -2.30 23.08
CA GLU A 198 1.61 -2.53 23.55
C GLU A 198 2.07 -3.91 23.09
N TRP A 199 3.12 -3.94 22.27
CA TRP A 199 3.67 -5.15 21.68
C TRP A 199 5.09 -5.39 22.15
N ASP A 200 5.55 -6.64 22.05
CA ASP A 200 6.95 -6.97 22.28
C ASP A 200 7.85 -6.16 21.32
N ASN A 201 9.03 -5.76 21.78
CA ASN A 201 9.98 -4.96 21.01
C ASN A 201 10.37 -5.60 19.67
N ARG A 202 10.26 -6.93 19.54
CA ARG A 202 10.45 -7.65 18.28
C ARG A 202 9.48 -7.25 17.17
N PHE A 203 8.39 -6.54 17.48
CA PHE A 203 7.39 -6.05 16.52
C PHE A 203 7.41 -4.52 16.37
N SER A 204 8.45 -3.83 16.83
CA SER A 204 8.52 -2.36 16.80
C SER A 204 8.30 -1.80 15.40
N GLU A 205 7.58 -0.68 15.27
CA GLU A 205 7.27 0.02 14.01
C GLU A 205 6.17 -0.61 13.14
N ILE A 206 5.63 -1.79 13.49
CA ILE A 206 4.45 -2.35 12.80
C ILE A 206 3.23 -1.40 12.87
N GLU A 207 3.14 -0.60 13.94
CA GLU A 207 2.11 0.42 14.12
C GLU A 207 2.12 1.48 13.02
N LEU A 208 3.29 1.81 12.43
CA LEU A 208 3.40 2.81 11.38
C LEU A 208 2.87 2.28 10.05
N ILE A 209 3.26 1.06 9.68
CA ILE A 209 2.79 0.38 8.46
C ILE A 209 1.28 0.16 8.55
N THR A 210 0.80 -0.27 9.72
CA THR A 210 -0.62 -0.47 9.98
C THR A 210 -1.39 0.86 9.97
N LEU A 211 -0.80 1.96 10.46
CA LEU A 211 -1.42 3.28 10.40
C LEU A 211 -1.59 3.76 8.94
N HIS A 212 -0.63 3.47 8.06
CA HIS A 212 -0.77 3.75 6.63
C HIS A 212 -1.94 2.97 6.01
N GLU A 213 -2.08 1.69 6.36
CA GLU A 213 -3.20 0.83 5.93
C GLU A 213 -4.54 1.31 6.47
N TYR A 214 -4.59 1.66 7.75
CA TYR A 214 -5.80 2.19 8.37
C TYR A 214 -6.23 3.54 7.77
N ASN A 215 -5.27 4.40 7.44
CA ASN A 215 -5.52 5.66 6.77
C ASN A 215 -6.09 5.46 5.36
N HIS A 216 -5.60 4.46 4.63
CA HIS A 216 -6.17 4.04 3.35
C HIS A 216 -7.61 3.55 3.52
N PHE A 217 -7.83 2.62 4.47
CA PHE A 217 -9.15 2.08 4.80
C PHE A 217 -10.16 3.19 5.12
N ILE A 218 -9.81 4.13 6.02
CA ILE A 218 -10.67 5.26 6.38
C ILE A 218 -11.00 6.09 5.13
N PHE A 219 -9.99 6.48 4.36
CA PHE A 219 -10.21 7.34 3.20
C PHE A 219 -11.08 6.67 2.14
N TYR A 220 -10.83 5.39 1.87
CA TYR A 220 -11.60 4.61 0.89
C TYR A 220 -13.10 4.56 1.25
N PHE A 221 -13.44 4.27 2.50
CA PHE A 221 -14.85 4.15 2.93
C PHE A 221 -15.53 5.49 3.24
N GLN A 222 -14.78 6.53 3.64
CA GLN A 222 -15.31 7.89 3.73
C GLN A 222 -15.82 8.40 2.37
N GLN A 223 -15.14 8.06 1.28
CA GLN A 223 -15.59 8.40 -0.07
C GLN A 223 -16.91 7.71 -0.46
N GLN A 224 -17.23 6.60 0.21
CA GLN A 224 -18.52 5.89 0.06
C GLN A 224 -19.59 6.42 1.03
N GLN A 225 -19.39 7.59 1.63
CA GLN A 225 -20.30 8.23 2.61
C GLN A 225 -20.52 7.41 3.89
N GLN A 226 -19.62 6.49 4.21
CA GLN A 226 -19.66 5.74 5.46
C GLN A 226 -18.83 6.46 6.53
N GLN A 227 -19.45 6.70 7.68
CA GLN A 227 -18.75 7.30 8.81
C GLN A 227 -18.01 6.22 9.60
N ILE A 228 -16.68 6.31 9.59
CA ILE A 228 -15.82 5.50 10.46
C ILE A 228 -15.36 6.38 11.62
N SER A 229 -15.79 6.03 12.83
CA SER A 229 -15.31 6.70 14.04
C SER A 229 -13.90 6.21 14.38
N SER A 230 -12.90 7.09 14.28
CA SER A 230 -11.53 6.82 14.71
C SER A 230 -11.30 7.37 16.12
N SER A 231 -10.93 6.51 17.06
CA SER A 231 -10.38 6.92 18.37
C SER A 231 -8.91 7.34 18.30
N ILE A 232 -8.27 7.14 17.14
CA ILE A 232 -6.90 7.59 16.85
C ILE A 232 -6.89 9.11 16.71
N ASP A 233 -5.80 9.74 17.17
CA ASP A 233 -5.59 11.18 17.07
C ASP A 233 -5.73 11.65 15.62
N ASN A 234 -6.65 12.60 15.38
CA ASN A 234 -6.93 13.16 14.05
C ASN A 234 -5.69 13.71 13.33
N ARG A 235 -4.60 14.05 14.05
CA ARG A 235 -3.34 14.48 13.44
C ARG A 235 -2.65 13.37 12.64
N LEU A 236 -2.89 12.11 13.01
CA LEU A 236 -2.32 10.90 12.42
C LEU A 236 -3.18 10.37 11.26
N ILE A 237 -4.46 10.73 11.21
CA ILE A 237 -5.38 10.34 10.13
C ILE A 237 -5.14 11.20 8.90
N ARG A 238 -4.40 10.67 7.93
CA ARG A 238 -4.04 11.39 6.69
C ARG A 238 -4.05 10.47 5.48
N HIS A 239 -4.63 10.95 4.39
CA HIS A 239 -4.49 10.30 3.09
C HIS A 239 -3.06 10.46 2.57
N LEU A 240 -2.35 9.35 2.36
CA LEU A 240 -0.94 9.30 1.96
C LEU A 240 -0.78 8.51 0.66
N PRO A 241 -1.26 9.04 -0.48
CA PRO A 241 -1.16 8.33 -1.75
C PRO A 241 0.29 8.29 -2.24
N VAL A 242 0.67 7.13 -2.80
CA VAL A 242 1.98 6.92 -3.42
C VAL A 242 1.83 6.19 -4.76
N ASP A 243 2.81 6.32 -5.65
CA ASP A 243 2.74 5.67 -6.97
C ASP A 243 3.14 4.19 -6.90
N LEU A 244 4.03 3.81 -5.99
CA LEU A 244 4.38 2.41 -5.74
C LEU A 244 4.58 2.18 -4.24
N ARG A 245 3.88 1.18 -3.70
CA ARG A 245 4.03 0.67 -2.34
C ARG A 245 4.22 -0.84 -2.40
N ILE A 246 5.23 -1.34 -1.71
CA ILE A 246 5.50 -2.78 -1.61
C ILE A 246 5.55 -3.10 -0.12
N VAL A 247 4.82 -4.11 0.31
CA VAL A 247 4.85 -4.57 1.70
C VAL A 247 5.10 -6.07 1.71
N MET A 248 6.19 -6.50 2.31
CA MET A 248 6.58 -7.91 2.43
C MET A 248 6.40 -8.37 3.88
N VAL A 249 5.73 -9.50 4.06
CA VAL A 249 5.59 -10.21 5.34
C VAL A 249 6.00 -11.67 5.18
N TRP A 250 6.26 -12.37 6.29
CA TRP A 250 6.59 -13.79 6.26
C TRP A 250 5.89 -14.59 7.36
N ASP A 251 5.89 -15.93 7.21
CA ASP A 251 5.19 -16.89 8.08
C ASP A 251 5.99 -17.34 9.31
N THR A 252 7.32 -17.17 9.29
CA THR A 252 8.24 -17.63 10.33
C THR A 252 8.66 -16.53 11.30
N ASP A 253 8.72 -16.85 12.58
CA ASP A 253 9.30 -15.94 13.57
C ASP A 253 10.84 -16.04 13.57
N ASP A 254 11.54 -15.04 14.09
CA ASP A 254 13.03 -15.01 14.18
C ASP A 254 13.74 -15.29 12.85
N THR A 255 13.19 -14.74 11.76
CA THR A 255 13.75 -14.88 10.41
C THR A 255 14.16 -13.53 9.86
N ASP A 256 15.32 -13.50 9.23
CA ASP A 256 15.87 -12.33 8.57
C ASP A 256 15.64 -12.42 7.05
N VAL A 257 14.60 -11.71 6.59
CA VAL A 257 14.24 -11.57 5.18
C VAL A 257 14.23 -10.10 4.78
N ASP A 258 15.17 -9.71 3.94
CA ASP A 258 15.29 -8.34 3.46
C ASP A 258 14.56 -8.13 2.12
N LEU A 259 13.78 -7.07 2.05
CA LEU A 259 13.21 -6.53 0.83
C LEU A 259 14.24 -5.65 0.13
N HIS A 260 14.46 -5.96 -1.15
CA HIS A 260 15.35 -5.21 -2.03
C HIS A 260 14.55 -4.70 -3.23
N VAL A 261 14.66 -3.41 -3.52
CA VAL A 261 14.01 -2.79 -4.69
C VAL A 261 15.05 -2.09 -5.54
N ILE A 262 15.27 -2.60 -6.75
CA ILE A 262 16.12 -1.94 -7.74
C ILE A 262 15.26 -0.99 -8.55
N GLU A 263 15.59 0.29 -8.49
CA GLU A 263 14.90 1.36 -9.21
C GLU A 263 15.33 1.44 -10.69
N PRO A 264 14.58 2.15 -11.56
CA PRO A 264 14.92 2.30 -12.97
C PRO A 264 16.31 2.89 -13.26
N THR A 265 16.88 3.62 -12.32
CA THR A 265 18.23 4.20 -12.40
C THR A 265 19.33 3.13 -12.21
N GLY A 266 18.97 1.94 -11.75
CA GLY A 266 19.89 0.90 -11.28
C GLY A 266 20.29 1.05 -9.81
N GLU A 267 19.81 2.08 -9.12
CA GLU A 267 20.03 2.26 -7.68
C GLU A 267 19.19 1.24 -6.88
N GLU A 268 19.78 0.64 -5.85
CA GLU A 268 19.14 -0.37 -5.02
C GLU A 268 18.74 0.22 -3.66
N CYS A 269 17.46 0.05 -3.30
CA CYS A 269 16.91 0.38 -1.99
C CYS A 269 16.77 -0.89 -1.14
N TYR A 270 17.37 -0.89 0.04
CA TYR A 270 17.36 -2.00 1.00
C TYR A 270 17.77 -1.48 2.38
N TYR A 271 17.79 -2.33 3.42
CA TYR A 271 18.08 -1.90 4.79
C TYR A 271 19.38 -1.09 4.97
N GLY A 272 20.42 -1.40 4.18
CA GLY A 272 21.72 -0.71 4.22
C GLY A 272 21.74 0.61 3.44
N HIS A 273 20.74 0.83 2.58
CA HIS A 273 20.60 2.01 1.74
C HIS A 273 19.12 2.42 1.65
N LYS A 274 18.62 3.01 2.75
CA LYS A 274 17.18 3.19 3.00
C LYS A 274 16.49 4.30 2.21
N ASN A 275 17.27 5.22 1.64
CA ASN A 275 16.74 6.37 0.90
C ASN A 275 17.51 6.50 -0.41
N THR A 276 16.83 6.34 -1.53
CA THR A 276 17.43 6.48 -2.86
C THR A 276 17.39 7.91 -3.36
N THR A 277 18.14 8.20 -4.42
CA THR A 277 18.10 9.51 -5.08
C THR A 277 16.73 9.84 -5.69
N MET A 278 15.93 8.84 -6.05
CA MET A 278 14.57 9.00 -6.57
C MET A 278 13.50 9.08 -5.47
N CYS A 279 13.92 9.30 -4.22
CA CYS A 279 13.05 9.40 -3.05
C CYS A 279 12.26 8.11 -2.77
N GLY A 280 12.75 6.96 -3.22
CA GLY A 280 12.33 5.66 -2.72
C GLY A 280 12.82 5.49 -1.29
N THR A 281 11.94 5.02 -0.42
CA THR A 281 12.25 4.82 1.00
C THR A 281 11.82 3.44 1.44
N ILE A 282 12.67 2.76 2.20
CA ILE A 282 12.33 1.49 2.85
C ILE A 282 12.18 1.69 4.36
N SER A 283 11.31 0.89 4.99
CA SER A 283 11.10 0.85 6.43
C SER A 283 12.38 0.46 7.18
N ARG A 284 12.32 0.45 8.51
CA ARG A 284 13.38 -0.19 9.27
C ARG A 284 13.45 -1.68 8.92
N ASP A 285 14.66 -2.21 9.07
CA ASP A 285 15.03 -3.60 8.97
C ASP A 285 14.40 -4.40 10.12
N PHE A 286 13.62 -5.42 9.79
CA PHE A 286 12.99 -6.30 10.78
C PHE A 286 13.80 -7.58 10.94
N THR A 287 14.85 -7.53 11.76
CA THR A 287 15.72 -8.69 12.03
C THR A 287 15.10 -9.74 12.98
N GLN A 288 13.96 -9.42 13.61
CA GLN A 288 13.20 -10.29 14.52
C GLN A 288 11.71 -10.07 14.27
N GLY A 289 10.87 -11.07 14.55
CA GLY A 289 9.44 -11.03 14.21
C GLY A 289 9.12 -11.63 12.83
N TYR A 290 7.98 -11.21 12.27
CA TYR A 290 7.40 -11.72 11.01
C TYR A 290 7.41 -10.67 9.87
N GLY A 291 8.21 -9.60 10.03
CA GLY A 291 8.08 -8.36 9.26
C GLY A 291 6.96 -7.48 9.81
N PRO A 292 6.49 -6.46 9.07
CA PRO A 292 6.64 -6.24 7.62
C PRO A 292 7.80 -5.34 7.22
N GLU A 293 8.38 -5.59 6.05
CA GLU A 293 9.19 -4.56 5.37
C GLU A 293 8.38 -3.81 4.32
N GLU A 294 8.47 -2.49 4.33
CA GLU A 294 7.72 -1.61 3.45
C GLU A 294 8.66 -0.76 2.60
N TYR A 295 8.49 -0.79 1.28
CA TYR A 295 9.07 0.18 0.36
C TYR A 295 7.99 1.12 -0.20
N LEU A 296 8.30 2.40 -0.27
CA LEU A 296 7.42 3.45 -0.78
C LEU A 296 8.18 4.36 -1.76
N VAL A 297 7.54 4.72 -2.87
CA VAL A 297 7.94 5.88 -3.66
C VAL A 297 6.72 6.70 -4.03
N ARG A 298 6.70 7.96 -3.58
CA ARG A 298 5.54 8.85 -3.78
C ARG A 298 5.31 9.18 -5.25
N LYS A 299 6.37 9.40 -6.01
CA LYS A 299 6.32 9.74 -7.44
C LYS A 299 7.24 8.82 -8.23
N ALA A 300 6.69 7.77 -8.82
CA ALA A 300 7.49 6.79 -9.54
C ALA A 300 8.11 7.42 -10.80
N VAL A 301 9.42 7.23 -10.94
CA VAL A 301 10.14 7.49 -12.19
C VAL A 301 9.86 6.36 -13.16
N LYS A 302 9.86 6.69 -14.46
CA LYS A 302 9.62 5.72 -15.53
C LYS A 302 10.71 4.66 -15.61
N GLY A 303 10.33 3.49 -16.10
CA GLY A 303 11.20 2.33 -16.28
C GLY A 303 10.83 1.20 -15.33
N THR A 304 11.76 0.26 -15.19
CA THR A 304 11.50 -1.01 -14.51
C THR A 304 11.97 -0.96 -13.05
N TYR A 305 11.08 -1.29 -12.12
CA TYR A 305 11.41 -1.60 -10.74
C TYR A 305 11.51 -3.12 -10.60
N THR A 306 12.62 -3.61 -10.05
CA THR A 306 12.80 -5.05 -9.80
C THR A 306 12.71 -5.30 -8.29
N ILE A 307 11.76 -6.13 -7.89
CA ILE A 307 11.51 -6.50 -6.49
C ILE A 307 12.21 -7.82 -6.20
N ARG A 308 13.01 -7.85 -5.14
CA ARG A 308 13.82 -8.99 -4.73
C ARG A 308 13.67 -9.23 -3.24
N ALA A 309 13.82 -10.48 -2.83
CA ALA A 309 13.94 -10.86 -1.43
C ALA A 309 15.29 -11.54 -1.20
N LYS A 310 15.95 -11.20 -0.08
CA LYS A 310 17.16 -11.85 0.38
C LYS A 310 16.89 -12.65 1.64
N TYR A 311 17.20 -13.94 1.61
CA TYR A 311 17.03 -14.80 2.78
C TYR A 311 18.38 -15.04 3.47
N PHE A 312 18.63 -14.48 4.65
CA PHE A 312 19.95 -14.57 5.29
C PHE A 312 20.19 -15.87 6.06
N ALA A 313 19.24 -16.30 6.89
CA ALA A 313 19.11 -17.64 7.48
C ALA A 313 18.02 -17.65 8.58
N ASN A 314 17.45 -18.83 8.86
CA ASN A 314 16.74 -19.09 10.10
C ASN A 314 17.72 -19.36 11.25
N HIS A 315 17.59 -18.62 12.36
CA HIS A 315 18.26 -18.97 13.62
C HIS A 315 17.52 -20.09 14.40
N GLN A 316 16.31 -20.46 13.97
CA GLN A 316 15.56 -21.60 14.50
C GLN A 316 15.66 -22.82 13.56
N GLN A 317 16.01 -23.99 14.12
CA GLN A 317 15.80 -25.29 13.46
C GLN A 317 14.28 -25.59 13.41
N SER A 318 13.52 -24.85 12.59
CA SER A 318 12.11 -25.16 12.34
C SER A 318 12.00 -26.44 11.53
N LEU A 319 11.14 -27.38 11.96
CA LEU A 319 10.88 -28.66 11.29
C LEU A 319 10.44 -28.49 9.81
N THR A 320 9.96 -27.31 9.42
CA THR A 320 9.44 -27.01 8.08
C THR A 320 10.52 -26.61 7.06
N GLY A 321 11.71 -26.20 7.54
CA GLY A 321 12.92 -25.94 6.75
C GLY A 321 12.87 -24.81 5.70
N ALA A 322 11.74 -24.11 5.54
CA ALA A 322 11.55 -23.06 4.54
C ALA A 322 10.59 -21.98 5.04
N THR A 323 10.90 -20.73 4.72
CA THR A 323 10.08 -19.54 5.02
C THR A 323 9.24 -19.19 3.81
N THR A 324 7.96 -18.88 4.02
CA THR A 324 7.07 -18.36 2.99
C THR A 324 6.90 -16.87 3.18
N ILE A 325 7.24 -16.10 2.15
CA ILE A 325 6.94 -14.67 2.08
C ILE A 325 5.62 -14.44 1.36
N MET A 326 4.93 -13.38 1.76
CA MET A 326 3.82 -12.79 1.03
C MET A 326 4.14 -11.32 0.77
N VAL A 327 4.03 -10.92 -0.48
CA VAL A 327 4.37 -9.58 -0.95
C VAL A 327 3.12 -8.93 -1.52
N TYR A 328 2.69 -7.84 -0.90
CA TYR A 328 1.68 -6.95 -1.44
C TYR A 328 2.35 -5.90 -2.31
N ILE A 329 1.91 -5.79 -3.55
CA ILE A 329 2.43 -4.84 -4.53
C ILE A 329 1.28 -3.94 -4.93
N TYR A 330 1.39 -2.65 -4.61
CA TYR A 330 0.41 -1.64 -4.96
C TYR A 330 1.01 -0.65 -5.94
N LYS A 331 0.41 -0.51 -7.13
CA LYS A 331 0.60 0.68 -7.96
C LYS A 331 -0.51 1.68 -7.64
N TYR A 332 -0.15 2.96 -7.58
CA TYR A 332 -1.05 4.06 -7.28
C TYR A 332 -1.84 3.86 -5.97
N TYR A 333 -1.14 3.44 -4.93
CA TYR A 333 -1.73 3.19 -3.61
C TYR A 333 -2.49 4.41 -3.09
N GLY A 334 -3.72 4.20 -2.64
CA GLY A 334 -4.64 5.24 -2.19
C GLY A 334 -5.18 6.14 -3.30
N GLN A 335 -4.95 5.83 -4.58
CA GLN A 335 -5.50 6.58 -5.71
C GLN A 335 -6.67 5.82 -6.36
N VAL A 336 -7.44 6.50 -7.19
CA VAL A 336 -8.65 5.94 -7.85
C VAL A 336 -8.31 4.80 -8.82
N ASN A 337 -7.09 4.80 -9.35
CA ASN A 337 -6.54 3.81 -10.27
C ASN A 337 -5.60 2.83 -9.57
N GLN A 338 -5.78 2.59 -8.27
CA GLN A 338 -4.98 1.63 -7.52
C GLN A 338 -5.03 0.25 -8.19
N GLU A 339 -3.86 -0.34 -8.41
CA GLU A 339 -3.69 -1.73 -8.83
C GLU A 339 -3.00 -2.47 -7.68
N LYS A 340 -3.48 -3.67 -7.35
CA LYS A 340 -2.93 -4.50 -6.28
C LYS A 340 -2.64 -5.89 -6.83
N GLU A 341 -1.45 -6.40 -6.55
CA GLU A 341 -1.08 -7.79 -6.76
C GLU A 341 -0.56 -8.38 -5.45
N ILE A 342 -0.89 -9.65 -5.19
CA ILE A 342 -0.43 -10.41 -4.03
C ILE A 342 0.37 -11.59 -4.55
N VAL A 343 1.59 -11.75 -4.05
CA VAL A 343 2.49 -12.83 -4.45
C VAL A 343 2.92 -13.61 -3.22
N THR A 344 2.78 -14.93 -3.23
CA THR A 344 3.38 -15.80 -2.21
C THR A 344 4.54 -16.60 -2.81
N LEU A 345 5.65 -16.67 -2.09
CA LEU A 345 6.85 -17.38 -2.52
C LEU A 345 7.48 -18.13 -1.35
N ARG A 346 7.92 -19.37 -1.60
CA ARG A 346 8.60 -20.21 -0.61
C ARG A 346 10.11 -20.14 -0.80
N LEU A 347 10.81 -19.64 0.19
CA LEU A 347 12.28 -19.50 0.23
C LEU A 347 12.87 -20.80 0.79
N SER A 348 13.64 -21.52 -0.03
CA SER A 348 14.08 -22.90 0.27
C SER A 348 15.61 -23.08 0.35
N SER A 349 16.41 -22.02 0.22
CA SER A 349 17.88 -22.05 0.24
C SER A 349 18.49 -20.90 1.06
N ASN A 350 19.48 -21.20 1.90
CA ASN A 350 20.20 -20.20 2.70
C ASN A 350 21.05 -19.28 1.79
N LYS A 351 20.82 -17.96 1.90
CA LYS A 351 21.61 -16.85 1.30
C LYS A 351 21.39 -16.54 -0.19
N GLU A 352 20.29 -17.01 -0.78
CA GLU A 352 19.98 -16.68 -2.17
C GLU A 352 19.16 -15.37 -2.27
N MET A 353 19.48 -14.58 -3.30
CA MET A 353 18.66 -13.46 -3.75
C MET A 353 17.64 -13.97 -4.76
N ILE A 354 16.36 -13.78 -4.50
CA ILE A 354 15.31 -14.24 -5.40
C ILE A 354 14.56 -13.03 -5.99
N ASP A 355 14.46 -13.02 -7.32
CA ASP A 355 13.64 -12.06 -8.06
C ASP A 355 12.16 -12.43 -7.91
N ILE A 356 11.37 -11.57 -7.26
CA ILE A 356 9.94 -11.79 -7.05
C ILE A 356 9.18 -11.39 -8.31
N CYS A 357 9.36 -10.15 -8.75
CA CYS A 357 8.71 -9.62 -9.94
C CYS A 357 9.40 -8.36 -10.48
N LYS A 358 8.98 -7.97 -11.68
CA LYS A 358 9.33 -6.70 -12.30
C LYS A 358 8.08 -5.88 -12.58
N ILE A 359 8.14 -4.59 -12.28
CA ILE A 359 7.06 -3.63 -12.49
C ILE A 359 7.54 -2.58 -13.47
N GLU A 360 6.78 -2.36 -14.54
CA GLU A 360 7.08 -1.29 -15.50
C GLU A 360 6.19 -0.06 -15.27
N PHE A 361 6.82 1.12 -15.21
CA PHE A 361 6.14 2.41 -15.26
C PHE A 361 6.41 3.09 -16.60
N ASN A 362 5.38 3.21 -17.44
CA ASN A 362 5.47 3.83 -18.76
C ASN A 362 5.04 5.31 -18.74
N ASP A 363 5.37 6.06 -19.79
CA ASP A 363 5.02 7.50 -19.88
C ASP A 363 3.48 7.72 -19.95
N ASP A 364 2.71 6.77 -20.48
CA ASP A 364 1.23 6.82 -20.54
C ASP A 364 0.54 6.55 -19.20
N ASP A 365 1.25 5.92 -18.27
CA ASP A 365 0.74 5.53 -16.95
C ASP A 365 0.52 6.77 -16.05
N LYS A 366 1.25 7.88 -16.32
CA LYS A 366 1.00 9.20 -15.70
C LYS A 366 -0.22 9.93 -16.26
N ILE A 367 -0.72 9.54 -17.43
CA ILE A 367 -1.82 10.20 -18.15
C ILE A 367 -3.19 9.60 -17.77
N LYS A 368 -3.22 8.42 -17.14
CA LYS A 368 -4.42 7.88 -16.48
C LYS A 368 -4.74 8.54 -15.12
N LYS A 369 -4.12 9.68 -14.80
CA LYS A 369 -4.81 10.70 -13.97
C LYS A 369 -5.96 11.23 -14.81
N GLN A 370 -7.04 10.45 -14.92
CA GLN A 370 -8.28 10.95 -15.46
C GLN A 370 -8.56 12.27 -14.76
N SER A 371 -8.61 13.31 -15.57
CA SER A 371 -9.22 14.58 -15.31
C SER A 371 -10.63 14.36 -14.76
N LEU A 372 -10.74 14.03 -13.48
CA LEU A 372 -11.92 14.37 -12.71
C LEU A 372 -11.83 15.88 -12.61
N ASN A 373 -12.51 16.54 -13.55
CA ASN A 373 -12.72 17.98 -13.66
C ASN A 373 -13.45 18.59 -12.44
N ASN A 374 -13.27 18.04 -11.24
CA ASN A 374 -13.81 18.49 -9.98
C ASN A 374 -12.72 18.50 -8.90
N ASN A 375 -11.54 19.07 -9.19
CA ASN A 375 -10.60 19.43 -8.13
C ASN A 375 -11.22 20.57 -7.30
N ILE A 376 -11.90 20.23 -6.21
CA ILE A 376 -12.61 21.17 -5.35
C ILE A 376 -11.91 21.21 -4.00
N HIS A 377 -11.31 22.36 -3.68
CA HIS A 377 -10.71 22.61 -2.37
C HIS A 377 -11.78 23.09 -1.39
N SER A 378 -12.49 22.13 -0.78
CA SER A 378 -13.50 22.38 0.25
C SER A 378 -12.91 23.13 1.45
N ASN A 379 -13.68 24.07 2.02
CA ASN A 379 -13.29 24.94 3.15
C ASN A 379 -12.15 25.93 2.87
N VAL A 380 -11.89 26.24 1.60
CA VAL A 380 -10.91 27.26 1.20
C VAL A 380 -11.61 28.31 0.35
N THR A 381 -11.42 29.58 0.71
CA THR A 381 -11.96 30.74 0.02
C THR A 381 -10.83 31.47 -0.70
N CYS A 382 -11.06 31.88 -1.95
CA CYS A 382 -10.08 32.69 -2.69
C CYS A 382 -10.11 34.15 -2.24
N ASP A 383 -9.00 34.69 -1.71
CA ASP A 383 -8.89 36.06 -1.20
C ASP A 383 -9.00 37.18 -2.26
N GLY A 384 -8.96 36.81 -3.55
CA GLY A 384 -9.13 37.75 -4.65
C GLY A 384 -10.57 37.92 -5.15
N CYS A 385 -11.37 36.85 -5.10
CA CYS A 385 -12.72 36.83 -5.67
C CYS A 385 -13.81 36.27 -4.74
N ASP A 386 -13.44 35.89 -3.52
CA ASP A 386 -14.30 35.27 -2.50
C ASP A 386 -14.98 33.96 -2.94
N MET A 387 -14.50 33.36 -4.03
CA MET A 387 -14.99 32.05 -4.47
C MET A 387 -14.69 31.01 -3.39
N SER A 388 -15.73 30.33 -2.92
CA SER A 388 -15.66 29.24 -1.96
C SER A 388 -16.71 28.17 -2.29
N PRO A 389 -16.35 26.88 -2.39
CA PRO A 389 -14.99 26.36 -2.38
C PRO A 389 -14.22 26.73 -3.67
N ILE A 390 -12.88 26.78 -3.62
CA ILE A 390 -12.06 26.98 -4.82
C ILE A 390 -12.22 25.76 -5.75
N LYS A 391 -12.67 26.00 -6.98
CA LYS A 391 -12.77 25.00 -8.05
C LYS A 391 -11.58 25.13 -9.00
N GLY A 392 -10.90 24.03 -9.27
CA GLY A 392 -9.65 23.99 -10.04
C GLY A 392 -8.40 24.12 -9.16
N ASP A 393 -7.29 24.56 -9.74
CA ASP A 393 -6.02 24.72 -9.01
C ASP A 393 -6.12 25.79 -7.90
N ARG A 394 -5.71 25.45 -6.67
CA ARG A 394 -5.53 26.38 -5.54
C ARG A 394 -4.10 26.90 -5.51
N TYR A 395 -3.92 28.18 -5.22
CA TYR A 395 -2.60 28.82 -5.14
C TYR A 395 -2.41 29.44 -3.76
N LYS A 396 -1.66 28.78 -2.88
CA LYS A 396 -1.39 29.27 -1.52
C LYS A 396 -0.16 30.16 -1.49
N CYS A 397 -0.27 31.34 -0.90
CA CYS A 397 0.86 32.23 -0.68
C CYS A 397 1.84 31.59 0.31
N LEU A 398 3.13 31.54 -0.05
CA LEU A 398 4.16 30.98 0.82
C LEU A 398 4.62 31.95 1.93
N PHE A 399 4.23 33.22 1.85
CA PHE A 399 4.69 34.29 2.74
C PHE A 399 3.57 34.89 3.59
N CYS A 400 2.35 34.97 3.06
CA CYS A 400 1.19 35.51 3.77
C CYS A 400 0.43 34.40 4.49
N LEU A 401 -0.09 34.72 5.68
CA LEU A 401 -0.96 33.83 6.42
C LEU A 401 -2.30 33.74 5.69
N ASP A 402 -2.78 32.52 5.46
CA ASP A 402 -4.14 32.25 4.95
C ASP A 402 -4.54 32.98 3.67
N VAL A 403 -3.55 33.38 2.85
CA VAL A 403 -3.83 33.89 1.51
C VAL A 403 -3.82 32.75 0.49
N ASP A 404 -4.97 32.53 -0.13
CA ASP A 404 -5.26 31.52 -1.12
C ASP A 404 -5.91 32.17 -2.36
N PHE A 405 -5.43 31.81 -3.55
CA PHE A 405 -6.00 32.28 -4.81
C PHE A 405 -6.50 31.13 -5.67
N CYS A 406 -7.57 31.36 -6.41
CA CYS A 406 -7.96 30.49 -7.52
C CYS A 406 -7.11 30.80 -8.76
N GLN A 407 -7.21 29.93 -9.77
CA GLN A 407 -6.46 30.05 -11.02
C GLN A 407 -6.61 31.39 -11.74
N SER A 408 -7.78 32.04 -11.65
CA SER A 408 -8.01 33.36 -12.27
C SER A 408 -7.48 34.53 -11.45
N CYS A 409 -7.27 34.37 -10.13
CA CYS A 409 -6.78 35.43 -9.24
C CYS A 409 -5.26 35.38 -9.01
N LYS A 410 -4.58 34.29 -9.37
CA LYS A 410 -3.14 34.13 -9.10
C LYS A 410 -2.26 35.24 -9.68
N SER A 411 -2.62 35.76 -10.87
CA SER A 411 -1.83 36.73 -11.62
C SER A 411 -2.16 38.17 -11.27
N THR A 412 -3.33 38.42 -10.67
CA THR A 412 -3.74 39.77 -10.28
C THR A 412 -3.23 40.17 -8.91
N SER A 413 -2.94 39.20 -8.03
CA SER A 413 -2.38 39.38 -6.67
C SER A 413 -3.11 40.42 -5.79
N ARG A 414 -4.34 40.77 -6.16
CA ARG A 414 -5.21 41.68 -5.41
C ARG A 414 -5.96 40.87 -4.36
N THR A 415 -5.69 41.17 -3.10
CA THR A 415 -6.44 40.69 -1.94
C THR A 415 -7.50 41.71 -1.57
N ARG A 416 -8.71 41.26 -1.20
CA ARG A 416 -9.77 42.16 -0.71
C ARG A 416 -9.59 42.56 0.76
N ASN A 417 -9.03 41.66 1.57
CA ASN A 417 -9.03 41.79 3.04
C ASN A 417 -7.63 41.91 3.69
N GLU A 418 -6.55 41.68 2.93
CA GLU A 418 -5.17 41.69 3.44
C GLU A 418 -4.35 42.79 2.74
N PRO A 419 -4.13 43.97 3.35
CA PRO A 419 -3.44 45.10 2.71
C PRO A 419 -1.93 44.87 2.48
N ASN A 420 -1.37 43.75 2.98
CA ASN A 420 0.08 43.47 2.96
C ASN A 420 0.50 42.36 1.97
N HIS A 421 -0.40 41.85 1.12
CA HIS A 421 -0.02 40.86 0.11
C HIS A 421 0.72 41.54 -1.07
N SER A 422 2.00 41.20 -1.26
CA SER A 422 2.79 41.67 -2.40
C SER A 422 2.66 40.73 -3.59
N TYR A 423 2.52 41.27 -4.82
CA TYR A 423 2.52 40.49 -6.06
C TYR A 423 3.80 39.66 -6.29
N ASN A 424 4.87 39.97 -5.54
CA ASN A 424 6.16 39.28 -5.62
C ASN A 424 6.26 38.05 -4.71
N HIS A 425 5.22 37.73 -3.94
CA HIS A 425 5.19 36.52 -3.12
C HIS A 425 4.98 35.29 -4.00
N PRO A 426 5.88 34.28 -3.94
CA PRO A 426 5.67 33.03 -4.65
C PRO A 426 4.44 32.29 -4.11
N LEU A 427 3.68 31.76 -5.04
CA LEU A 427 2.49 30.95 -4.79
C LEU A 427 2.82 29.49 -5.02
N LEU A 428 2.46 28.63 -4.06
CA LEU A 428 2.46 27.19 -4.24
C LEU A 428 1.17 26.79 -4.97
N CYS A 429 1.29 26.23 -6.17
CA CYS A 429 0.17 25.63 -6.88
C CYS A 429 -0.13 24.25 -6.29
N ILE A 430 -1.34 24.09 -5.78
CA ILE A 430 -1.91 22.88 -5.23
C ILE A 430 -2.96 22.40 -6.25
N LYS A 431 -2.60 21.36 -7.01
CA LYS A 431 -3.42 20.83 -8.11
C LYS A 431 -4.39 19.74 -7.71
N ASP A 432 -4.16 19.14 -6.55
CA ASP A 432 -4.96 18.05 -6.01
C ASP A 432 -5.49 18.49 -4.66
N SER A 433 -6.81 18.46 -4.48
CA SER A 433 -7.48 18.86 -3.24
C SER A 433 -7.14 17.95 -2.06
N ASN A 434 -6.68 16.73 -2.34
CA ASN A 434 -6.16 15.81 -1.34
C ASN A 434 -4.67 16.04 -1.04
N GLU A 435 -3.93 16.69 -1.94
CA GLU A 435 -2.59 17.19 -1.62
C GLU A 435 -2.73 18.43 -0.72
N TYR A 436 -2.29 18.32 0.54
CA TYR A 436 -2.15 19.43 1.49
C TYR A 436 -3.43 20.02 2.13
N PRO A 437 -4.36 19.22 2.70
CA PRO A 437 -5.44 19.81 3.51
C PRO A 437 -4.89 20.54 4.75
N ASN A 438 -3.75 20.09 5.32
CA ASN A 438 -3.18 20.59 6.58
C ASN A 438 -1.63 20.63 6.56
N ALA A 439 -0.99 21.28 5.58
CA ALA A 439 0.47 21.36 5.56
C ALA A 439 1.03 22.18 6.74
N VAL A 440 1.54 21.47 7.75
CA VAL A 440 2.24 21.93 8.97
C VAL A 440 3.56 22.69 8.68
N TYR A 441 3.94 22.92 7.42
CA TYR A 441 5.28 23.43 7.07
C TYR A 441 5.41 24.93 6.75
N LEU A 442 4.37 25.72 6.92
CA LEU A 442 4.48 27.18 6.82
C LEU A 442 4.40 27.79 8.22
N HIS A 443 5.50 27.71 8.97
CA HIS A 443 5.66 28.63 10.10
C HIS A 443 5.51 30.04 9.56
N ASN A 444 4.64 30.84 10.17
CA ASN A 444 4.54 32.26 9.88
C ASN A 444 5.88 32.93 10.23
N ARG A 445 6.75 33.07 9.23
CA ARG A 445 8.09 33.64 9.36
C ARG A 445 8.08 35.16 9.24
N SER A 446 6.91 35.79 9.03
CA SER A 446 6.78 37.25 9.07
C SER A 446 7.16 37.83 10.44
N LYS A 447 7.02 37.03 11.51
CA LYS A 447 7.44 37.39 12.88
C LYS A 447 8.97 37.40 13.06
N ILE A 448 9.72 36.72 12.20
CA ILE A 448 11.19 36.69 12.25
C ILE A 448 11.70 37.90 11.46
N ARG A 449 11.93 39.02 12.15
CA ARG A 449 12.37 40.28 11.53
C ARG A 449 13.79 40.63 11.97
N HIS A 450 14.73 40.60 11.03
CA HIS A 450 16.12 41.00 11.25
C HIS A 450 16.27 42.50 11.04
N SER A 451 15.84 43.29 12.04
CA SER A 451 15.91 44.75 12.03
C SER A 451 17.32 45.26 11.71
N ASN A 452 17.43 46.29 10.87
CA ASN A 452 18.68 46.91 10.42
C ASN A 452 19.62 46.00 9.61
N ILE A 453 19.12 44.88 9.08
CA ILE A 453 19.90 43.98 8.24
C ILE A 453 19.28 43.98 6.84
N LEU A 454 20.07 44.43 5.88
CA LEU A 454 19.72 44.49 4.46
C LEU A 454 20.16 43.21 3.74
N CYS A 455 19.31 42.69 2.86
CA CYS A 455 19.70 41.65 1.90
C CYS A 455 20.61 42.28 0.83
N ASN A 456 21.82 41.76 0.67
CA ASN A 456 22.80 42.29 -0.27
C ASN A 456 22.44 42.06 -1.75
N SER A 457 21.51 41.15 -2.06
CA SER A 457 21.09 40.88 -3.44
C SER A 457 19.83 41.65 -3.85
N CYS A 458 18.78 41.65 -3.01
CA CYS A 458 17.51 42.31 -3.35
C CYS A 458 17.28 43.63 -2.62
N PHE A 459 18.25 44.10 -1.83
CA PHE A 459 18.20 45.34 -1.04
C PHE A 459 17.04 45.46 -0.05
N MET A 460 16.32 44.36 0.21
CA MET A 460 15.26 44.31 1.21
C MET A 460 15.83 44.59 2.60
N ASN A 461 15.28 45.60 3.28
CA ASN A 461 15.59 45.93 4.67
C ASN A 461 14.30 46.30 5.43
N PRO A 462 14.00 45.66 6.56
CA PRO A 462 14.73 44.53 7.16
C PRO A 462 14.45 43.21 6.44
N ILE A 463 15.38 42.26 6.54
CA ILE A 463 15.12 40.87 6.12
C ILE A 463 14.00 40.30 6.98
N VAL A 464 12.90 39.92 6.34
CA VAL A 464 11.77 39.20 6.94
C VAL A 464 11.89 37.72 6.59
N GLY A 465 11.86 36.86 7.60
CA GLY A 465 12.08 35.42 7.49
C GLY A 465 13.51 34.98 7.83
N ILE A 466 13.95 33.86 7.26
CA ILE A 466 15.27 33.31 7.56
C ILE A 466 16.36 34.18 6.92
N ARG A 467 17.34 34.58 7.74
CA ARG A 467 18.55 35.26 7.28
C ARG A 467 19.65 34.24 7.05
N TYR A 468 20.30 34.30 5.90
CA TYR A 468 21.51 33.53 5.59
C TYR A 468 22.71 34.46 5.63
N ARG A 469 23.61 34.26 6.59
CA ARG A 469 24.88 34.98 6.66
C ARG A 469 25.96 34.16 5.98
N CYS A 470 26.47 34.66 4.87
CA CYS A 470 27.55 34.02 4.14
C CYS A 470 28.89 34.22 4.85
N SER A 471 29.81 33.28 4.66
CA SER A 471 31.19 33.36 5.13
C SER A 471 31.94 34.60 4.59
N CYS A 472 31.58 35.09 3.40
CA CYS A 472 32.12 36.34 2.82
C CYS A 472 31.49 37.63 3.42
N GLY A 473 30.65 37.53 4.44
CA GLY A 473 30.12 38.67 5.18
C GLY A 473 28.78 39.24 4.68
N ILE A 474 28.27 38.77 3.53
CA ILE A 474 26.98 39.23 3.01
C ILE A 474 25.78 38.55 3.71
N ASN A 475 24.65 39.22 3.67
CA ASN A 475 23.36 38.72 4.15
C ASN A 475 22.42 38.49 2.98
N LEU A 476 21.79 37.32 2.95
CA LEU A 476 20.79 36.95 1.96
C LEU A 476 19.47 36.68 2.68
N CYS A 477 18.38 37.18 2.09
CA CYS A 477 17.06 36.72 2.46
C CYS A 477 16.81 35.33 1.87
N GLU A 478 15.86 34.60 2.45
CA GLU A 478 15.50 33.26 2.02
C GLU A 478 15.20 33.15 0.51
N LYS A 479 14.54 34.16 -0.08
CA LYS A 479 14.29 34.22 -1.52
C LYS A 479 15.59 34.29 -2.35
N CYS A 480 16.52 35.15 -1.96
CA CYS A 480 17.77 35.31 -2.72
C CYS A 480 18.69 34.10 -2.56
N GLU A 481 18.63 33.44 -1.41
CA GLU A 481 19.35 32.19 -1.18
C GLU A 481 18.78 31.06 -2.05
N PHE A 482 17.46 30.90 -2.07
CA PHE A 482 16.80 29.86 -2.87
C PHE A 482 17.05 30.01 -4.37
N ILE A 483 17.06 31.24 -4.88
CA ILE A 483 17.33 31.52 -6.29
C ILE A 483 18.81 31.32 -6.63
N GLY A 484 19.70 31.29 -5.63
CA GLY A 484 21.14 31.15 -5.85
C GLY A 484 21.79 32.41 -6.42
N LEU A 485 21.32 33.60 -6.03
CA LEU A 485 21.85 34.90 -6.50
C LEU A 485 23.24 35.26 -5.90
N HIS A 486 23.91 34.29 -5.29
CA HIS A 486 25.26 34.38 -4.76
C HIS A 486 25.94 33.01 -4.86
N ASP A 487 27.27 32.99 -4.90
CA ASP A 487 28.10 31.80 -5.09
C ASP A 487 27.73 30.68 -4.10
N GLN A 488 27.16 29.60 -4.65
CA GLN A 488 26.63 28.45 -3.91
C GLN A 488 27.72 27.63 -3.20
N ASN A 489 28.99 27.81 -3.56
CA ASN A 489 30.11 27.13 -2.92
C ASN A 489 30.48 27.73 -1.56
N HIS A 490 30.01 28.94 -1.25
CA HIS A 490 30.27 29.55 0.04
C HIS A 490 29.44 28.92 1.16
N ARG A 491 30.09 28.63 2.30
CA ARG A 491 29.38 28.19 3.52
C ARG A 491 28.53 29.33 4.06
N ARG A 492 27.28 29.01 4.43
CA ARG A 492 26.29 29.98 4.94
C ARG A 492 25.70 29.51 6.26
N MET A 493 25.56 30.45 7.19
CA MET A 493 24.93 30.24 8.48
C MET A 493 23.46 30.64 8.41
N LYS A 494 22.58 29.71 8.76
CA LYS A 494 21.13 29.91 8.82
C LYS A 494 20.74 30.52 10.17
N ILE A 495 20.13 31.71 10.15
CA ILE A 495 19.77 32.47 11.36
C ILE A 495 18.24 32.63 11.41
N THR A 496 17.61 31.97 12.39
CA THR A 496 16.16 31.90 12.56
C THR A 496 15.64 32.65 13.79
N LYS A 497 16.53 33.11 14.68
CA LYS A 497 16.18 33.91 15.88
C LYS A 497 16.54 35.37 15.65
N THR A 498 15.65 36.27 16.04
CA THR A 498 15.91 37.72 16.13
C THR A 498 16.61 38.00 17.45
N LYS A 499 17.69 38.78 17.44
CA LYS A 499 18.25 39.36 18.67
C LYS A 499 17.59 40.69 18.96
#